data_AF-A0A9J6ZAJ9-F1
#
_entry.id   AF-A0A9J6ZAJ9-F1
#
_cell.length_a   1.000
_cell.length_b   1.000
_cell.length_c   1.000
_cell.angle_alpha   90.00
_cell.angle_beta   90.00
_cell.angle_gamma   90.00
#
_symmetry.space_group_name_H-M   'P 1'
#
loop_
_entity.id
_entity.type
_entity.pdbx_description
1 polymer ?
#
loop_
_entity_poly.entity_id
_entity_poly.type
_entity_poly.pdbx_seq_one_letter_code
_entity_poly.pdbx_strand_id
1 'polypeptide(L)'
;MHKNPLFKMIIRVMIAFLLCSNLSILASVTIHAKVQALSVKDQGELWVDELSNQPDFANWKEAELTISPLGPGTHSWLMLIQHSKLGNIGYMVIHSDDKGGYVLGEYGLGSDDSLQYLSSNRYQLRYYDPLHMVVSQQVNKTNQYFEPFSLEQYDISSKHLIAAKVSAQKQIRHGLVFSHALLTGYEYQTYFAPYDVMPWLTTTALNSDFENDTSIENLIEFGSQLRYTSSIWSDQIETIYSVTGYHEWELFDLYIELQQDDENLKRFIPFDYLLQQGNFYAPQ
;
A
#
# COMPACT_ATOMS: atom_id res chain seq x y z
N MET A 1 -27.23 69.28 22.15
CA MET A 1 -26.91 70.44 21.27
C MET A 1 -25.75 70.00 20.37
N HIS A 2 -25.98 69.47 19.16
CA HIS A 2 -25.93 70.18 17.85
C HIS A 2 -24.68 71.10 17.75
N LYS A 3 -23.70 70.87 16.87
CA LYS A 3 -23.78 70.90 15.40
C LYS A 3 -22.60 70.18 14.71
N ASN A 4 -22.86 69.77 13.46
CA ASN A 4 -22.06 68.97 12.53
C ASN A 4 -21.28 69.90 11.54
N PRO A 5 -20.73 69.42 10.39
CA PRO A 5 -19.32 69.23 10.05
C PRO A 5 -18.86 70.15 8.88
N LEU A 6 -17.75 69.82 8.21
CA LEU A 6 -17.52 70.16 6.78
C LEU A 6 -17.23 71.65 6.44
N PHE A 7 -16.23 72.25 7.09
CA PHE A 7 -15.62 73.48 6.57
C PHE A 7 -14.11 73.43 6.72
N LYS A 8 -13.43 72.77 5.78
CA LYS A 8 -12.05 73.02 5.31
C LYS A 8 -11.54 71.82 4.50
N MET A 9 -12.28 71.53 3.43
CA MET A 9 -11.71 70.86 2.26
C MET A 9 -11.20 71.99 1.34
N ILE A 10 -9.99 71.81 0.80
CA ILE A 10 -9.49 72.45 -0.44
C ILE A 10 -8.92 73.88 -0.32
N ILE A 11 -7.62 73.95 0.01
CA ILE A 11 -6.62 74.83 -0.65
C ILE A 11 -5.38 73.92 -0.82
N ARG A 12 -5.19 73.14 -1.90
CA ARG A 12 -4.50 73.50 -3.17
C ARG A 12 -3.26 74.39 -2.90
N VAL A 13 -1.99 74.08 -3.22
CA VAL A 13 -1.40 73.37 -4.37
C VAL A 13 0.14 73.37 -4.21
N MET A 14 0.77 72.25 -4.61
CA MET A 14 2.10 72.03 -5.24
C MET A 14 3.45 72.50 -4.64
N ILE A 15 4.31 71.47 -4.50
CA ILE A 15 5.74 71.38 -4.89
C ILE A 15 6.78 72.07 -3.99
N ALA A 16 7.47 71.24 -3.21
CA ALA A 16 8.93 71.13 -3.26
C ALA A 16 9.35 69.72 -2.82
N PHE A 17 9.77 68.91 -3.79
CA PHE A 17 10.52 67.68 -3.60
C PHE A 17 11.76 67.97 -2.75
N LEU A 18 12.02 67.20 -1.68
CA LEU A 18 13.37 66.67 -1.43
C LEU A 18 13.37 65.55 -0.37
N LEU A 19 14.26 64.60 -0.63
CA LEU A 19 14.49 63.32 0.01
C LEU A 19 14.67 63.38 1.53
N CYS A 20 14.14 62.37 2.23
CA CYS A 20 14.93 61.44 3.04
C CYS A 20 14.00 60.39 3.69
N SER A 21 14.00 59.21 3.06
CA SER A 21 13.94 57.88 3.67
C SER A 21 13.64 57.83 5.18
N ASN A 22 12.38 57.55 5.54
CA ASN A 22 12.09 56.82 6.77
C ASN A 22 11.75 55.38 6.40
N LEU A 23 12.64 54.52 6.86
CA LEU A 23 12.74 53.09 6.68
C LEU A 23 11.50 52.42 7.27
N SER A 24 10.57 51.98 6.42
CA SER A 24 9.52 51.06 6.84
C SER A 24 10.15 49.70 7.07
N ILE A 25 10.48 49.39 8.33
CA ILE A 25 10.87 48.04 8.73
C ILE A 25 9.60 47.18 8.68
N LEU A 26 9.30 46.62 7.52
CA LEU A 26 8.51 45.41 7.43
C LEU A 26 9.41 44.27 7.89
N ALA A 27 9.34 43.95 9.18
CA ALA A 27 9.81 42.66 9.66
C ALA A 27 8.89 41.60 9.06
N SER A 28 9.24 41.10 7.88
CA SER A 28 8.69 39.84 7.37
C SER A 28 9.10 38.76 8.36
N VAL A 29 8.22 38.43 9.29
CA VAL A 29 8.33 37.19 10.06
C VAL A 29 8.03 36.08 9.07
N THR A 30 9.08 35.61 8.39
CA THR A 30 9.01 34.38 7.63
C THR A 30 8.93 33.26 8.67
N ILE A 31 7.71 32.90 9.08
CA ILE A 31 7.48 31.63 9.76
C ILE A 31 7.76 30.55 8.70
N HIS A 32 9.03 30.17 8.57
CA HIS A 32 9.38 28.87 8.01
C HIS A 32 8.96 27.85 9.06
N ALA A 33 7.66 27.56 9.14
CA ALA A 33 7.22 26.30 9.69
C ALA A 33 7.85 25.25 8.79
N LYS A 34 8.98 24.69 9.22
CA LYS A 34 9.55 23.49 8.63
C LYS A 34 8.48 22.43 8.84
N VAL A 35 7.62 22.22 7.85
CA VAL A 35 6.69 21.09 7.84
C VAL A 35 7.58 19.87 8.03
N GLN A 36 7.52 19.29 9.22
CA GLN A 36 8.30 18.12 9.53
C GLN A 36 7.71 17.00 8.67
N ALA A 37 8.53 16.45 7.77
CA ALA A 37 8.14 15.26 7.03
C ALA A 37 7.80 14.17 8.05
N LEU A 38 6.64 13.53 7.88
CA LEU A 38 6.25 12.38 8.70
C LEU A 38 7.34 11.31 8.60
N SER A 39 7.59 10.59 9.69
CA SER A 39 8.35 9.36 9.58
C SER A 39 7.49 8.25 8.98
N VAL A 40 8.12 7.16 8.51
CA VAL A 40 7.40 5.96 8.05
C VAL A 40 6.48 5.42 9.14
N LYS A 41 6.89 5.56 10.42
CA LYS A 41 6.09 5.13 11.57
C LYS A 41 4.85 5.98 11.74
N ASP A 42 5.02 7.30 11.78
CA ASP A 42 3.90 8.22 11.94
C ASP A 42 2.92 8.08 10.77
N GLN A 43 3.43 7.84 9.56
CA GLN A 43 2.58 7.59 8.40
C GLN A 43 1.80 6.26 8.53
N GLY A 44 2.46 5.17 8.87
CA GLY A 44 1.78 3.89 9.05
C GLY A 44 0.77 3.92 10.20
N GLU A 45 1.04 4.69 11.27
CA GLU A 45 0.07 4.93 12.36
C GLU A 45 -1.24 5.54 11.85
N LEU A 46 -1.19 6.51 10.94
CA LEU A 46 -2.39 7.11 10.36
C LEU A 46 -3.25 6.08 9.61
N TRP A 47 -2.61 5.20 8.83
CA TRP A 47 -3.33 4.14 8.11
C TRP A 47 -3.82 3.04 9.06
N VAL A 48 -3.05 2.70 10.10
CA VAL A 48 -3.46 1.76 11.15
C VAL A 48 -4.68 2.29 11.89
N ASP A 49 -4.68 3.57 12.24
CA ASP A 49 -5.80 4.22 12.94
C ASP A 49 -7.08 4.16 12.11
N GLU A 50 -6.98 4.41 10.80
CA GLU A 50 -8.13 4.30 9.90
C GLU A 50 -8.61 2.85 9.73
N LEU A 51 -7.70 1.93 9.45
CA LEU A 51 -8.04 0.50 9.30
C LEU A 51 -8.66 -0.08 10.57
N SER A 52 -8.20 0.35 11.75
CA SER A 52 -8.71 -0.10 13.05
C SER A 52 -10.19 0.23 13.29
N ASN A 53 -10.80 1.07 12.44
CA ASN A 53 -12.25 1.31 12.46
C ASN A 53 -13.05 0.13 11.88
N GLN A 54 -12.39 -0.80 11.19
CA GLN A 54 -13.03 -2.00 10.62
C GLN A 54 -13.04 -3.19 11.58
N PRO A 55 -14.09 -4.04 11.58
CA PRO A 55 -14.22 -5.13 12.54
C PRO A 55 -13.02 -6.08 12.60
N ASP A 56 -12.52 -6.50 11.44
CA ASP A 56 -11.41 -7.46 11.34
C ASP A 56 -10.06 -6.87 11.82
N PHE A 57 -9.96 -5.55 11.82
CA PHE A 57 -8.75 -4.80 12.17
C PHE A 57 -8.82 -4.16 13.57
N ALA A 58 -9.93 -4.29 14.30
CA ALA A 58 -10.16 -3.57 15.55
C ALA A 58 -9.04 -3.73 16.60
N ASN A 59 -8.38 -4.90 16.64
CA ASN A 59 -7.28 -5.18 17.56
C ASN A 59 -5.98 -4.40 17.24
N TRP A 60 -5.88 -3.77 16.06
CA TRP A 60 -4.70 -2.99 15.67
C TRP A 60 -4.55 -1.72 16.51
N LYS A 61 -5.64 -1.18 17.05
CA LYS A 61 -5.64 0.00 17.93
C LYS A 61 -4.81 -0.16 19.21
N GLU A 62 -4.65 -1.39 19.68
CA GLU A 62 -3.89 -1.72 20.89
C GLU A 62 -2.52 -2.35 20.58
N ALA A 63 -2.13 -2.36 19.31
CA ALA A 63 -0.91 -3.02 18.86
C ALA A 63 0.32 -2.10 18.87
N GLU A 64 1.48 -2.72 19.07
CA GLU A 64 2.78 -2.11 18.84
C GLU A 64 3.17 -2.23 17.37
N LEU A 65 3.76 -1.17 16.82
CA LEU A 65 4.20 -1.11 15.43
C LEU A 65 5.73 -1.20 15.35
N THR A 66 6.23 -2.29 14.77
CA THR A 66 7.66 -2.51 14.54
C THR A 66 8.00 -2.34 13.07
N ILE A 67 9.00 -1.52 12.75
CA ILE A 67 9.36 -1.19 11.36
C ILE A 67 10.75 -1.71 11.04
N SER A 68 10.86 -2.38 9.89
CA SER A 68 12.12 -2.86 9.34
C SER A 68 12.25 -2.48 7.86
N PRO A 69 13.44 -2.09 7.38
CA PRO A 69 13.66 -1.89 5.95
C PRO A 69 13.56 -3.23 5.21
N LEU A 70 12.88 -3.27 4.07
CA LEU A 70 12.75 -4.50 3.28
C LEU A 70 14.05 -4.89 2.56
N GLY A 71 14.95 -3.95 2.31
CA GLY A 71 16.27 -4.28 1.79
C GLY A 71 17.03 -3.07 1.25
N PRO A 72 18.32 -3.23 0.95
CA PRO A 72 19.12 -2.15 0.39
C PRO A 72 18.55 -1.66 -0.95
N GLY A 73 18.31 -0.36 -1.07
CA GLY A 73 17.92 0.29 -2.32
C GLY A 73 16.46 0.13 -2.73
N THR A 74 15.62 -0.53 -1.93
CA THR A 74 14.17 -0.65 -2.21
C THR A 74 13.43 0.66 -1.92
N HIS A 75 13.90 1.41 -0.93
CA HIS A 75 13.13 2.50 -0.30
C HIS A 75 11.73 2.01 0.12
N SER A 76 11.70 0.83 0.73
CA SER A 76 10.49 0.16 1.19
C SER A 76 10.71 -0.40 2.60
N TRP A 77 9.63 -0.48 3.36
CA TRP A 77 9.61 -0.90 4.76
C TRP A 77 8.50 -1.93 4.98
N LEU A 78 8.78 -2.90 5.85
CA LEU A 78 7.79 -3.77 6.45
C LEU A 78 7.46 -3.21 7.83
N MET A 79 6.18 -2.96 8.07
CA MET A 79 5.64 -2.67 9.38
C MET A 79 4.90 -3.92 9.87
N LEU A 80 5.29 -4.44 11.04
CA LEU A 80 4.58 -5.51 11.72
C LEU A 80 3.67 -4.92 12.79
N ILE A 81 2.44 -5.42 12.87
CA ILE A 81 1.42 -5.03 13.85
C ILE A 81 1.35 -6.11 14.91
N GLN A 82 1.85 -5.82 16.10
CA GLN A 82 2.05 -6.80 17.17
C GLN A 82 1.18 -6.50 18.38
N HIS A 83 0.26 -7.39 18.71
CA HIS A 83 -0.57 -7.27 19.89
C HIS A 83 0.00 -8.09 21.05
N SER A 84 0.10 -7.46 22.23
CA SER A 84 0.77 -8.03 23.42
C SER A 84 0.31 -9.43 23.83
N LYS A 85 -0.95 -9.79 23.55
CA LYS A 85 -1.54 -11.10 23.89
C LYS A 85 -1.71 -12.04 22.70
N LEU A 86 -1.75 -11.50 21.49
CA LEU A 86 -2.11 -12.26 20.27
C LEU A 86 -0.90 -12.51 19.37
N GLY A 87 0.24 -11.86 19.66
CA GLY A 87 1.43 -11.94 18.82
C GLY A 87 1.30 -11.04 17.59
N ASN A 88 1.84 -11.48 16.45
CA ASN A 88 1.71 -10.76 15.20
C ASN A 88 0.27 -10.89 14.67
N ILE A 89 -0.44 -9.78 14.50
CA ILE A 89 -1.84 -9.75 14.06
C ILE A 89 -2.02 -9.11 12.69
N GLY A 90 -0.94 -8.61 12.07
CA GLY A 90 -0.97 -8.08 10.73
C GLY A 90 0.32 -7.41 10.32
N TYR A 91 0.33 -6.85 9.11
CA TYR A 91 1.47 -6.13 8.56
C TYR A 91 1.02 -5.03 7.58
N MET A 92 1.96 -4.13 7.26
CA MET A 92 1.91 -3.26 6.09
C MET A 92 3.24 -3.28 5.35
N VAL A 93 3.18 -3.18 4.03
CA VAL A 93 4.32 -2.84 3.19
C VAL A 93 4.17 -1.41 2.71
N ILE A 94 5.16 -0.60 3.04
CA ILE A 94 5.17 0.84 2.77
C ILE A 94 6.35 1.13 1.84
N HIS A 95 6.11 1.88 0.78
CA HIS A 95 7.13 2.35 -0.15
C HIS A 95 7.32 3.86 0.01
N SER A 96 8.48 4.39 -0.36
CA SER A 96 8.60 5.84 -0.60
C SER A 96 7.95 6.21 -1.94
N ASP A 97 7.43 7.41 -2.11
CA ASP A 97 7.16 7.94 -3.44
C ASP A 97 8.41 8.68 -4.00
N ASP A 98 8.37 9.08 -5.28
CA ASP A 98 9.46 9.81 -5.93
C ASP A 98 9.65 11.26 -5.41
N LYS A 99 8.70 11.76 -4.61
CA LYS A 99 8.67 13.10 -4.02
C LYS A 99 9.05 13.09 -2.53
N GLY A 100 9.39 11.93 -1.97
CA GLY A 100 9.75 11.77 -0.56
C GLY A 100 8.58 11.57 0.40
N GLY A 101 7.36 11.35 -0.11
CA GLY A 101 6.21 10.84 0.62
C GLY A 101 6.21 9.31 0.71
N TYR A 102 5.05 8.75 1.04
CA TYR A 102 4.88 7.31 1.28
C TYR A 102 3.70 6.76 0.49
N VAL A 103 3.81 5.49 0.12
CA VAL A 103 2.78 4.72 -0.59
C VAL A 103 2.48 3.47 0.23
N LEU A 104 1.21 3.24 0.55
CA LEU A 104 0.76 1.98 1.13
C LEU A 104 0.69 0.93 0.03
N GLY A 105 1.69 0.05 -0.08
CA GLY A 105 1.76 -0.93 -1.17
C GLY A 105 0.90 -2.17 -0.93
N GLU A 106 0.74 -2.57 0.32
CA GLU A 106 -0.01 -3.75 0.73
C GLU A 106 -0.25 -3.69 2.25
N TYR A 107 -1.33 -4.30 2.71
CA TYR A 107 -1.52 -4.61 4.13
C TYR A 107 -2.29 -5.92 4.29
N GLY A 108 -2.22 -6.53 5.46
CA GLY A 108 -2.90 -7.80 5.65
C GLY A 108 -3.03 -8.21 7.11
N LEU A 109 -3.95 -9.13 7.35
CA LEU A 109 -4.23 -9.74 8.65
C LEU A 109 -3.56 -11.09 8.78
N GLY A 110 -3.30 -11.44 10.03
CA GLY A 110 -2.79 -12.75 10.42
C GLY A 110 -1.27 -12.78 10.58
N SER A 111 -0.81 -13.82 11.28
CA SER A 111 0.60 -14.11 11.43
C SER A 111 1.08 -14.84 10.18
N ASP A 112 1.27 -14.14 9.07
CA ASP A 112 1.95 -14.76 7.94
C ASP A 112 3.41 -15.03 8.37
N ASP A 113 3.69 -16.26 8.77
CA ASP A 113 5.04 -16.73 9.09
C ASP A 113 5.98 -16.49 7.90
N SER A 114 5.46 -16.46 6.66
CA SER A 114 6.21 -16.14 5.43
C SER A 114 6.78 -14.73 5.45
N LEU A 115 6.08 -13.75 6.01
CA LEU A 115 6.62 -12.39 6.18
C LEU A 115 7.53 -12.28 7.40
N GLN A 116 7.46 -13.20 8.37
CA GLN A 116 8.45 -13.25 9.46
C GLN A 116 9.86 -13.56 8.94
N TYR A 117 10.01 -14.22 7.78
CA TYR A 117 11.31 -14.40 7.13
C TYR A 117 12.01 -13.05 6.86
N LEU A 118 11.24 -11.99 6.58
CA LEU A 118 11.77 -10.65 6.34
C LEU A 118 12.30 -9.98 7.62
N SER A 119 11.77 -10.37 8.78
CA SER A 119 12.21 -9.87 10.09
C SER A 119 13.43 -10.62 10.65
N SER A 120 13.78 -11.77 10.05
CA SER A 120 14.82 -12.66 10.54
C SER A 120 16.19 -12.37 9.92
N ASN A 121 17.21 -12.21 10.76
CA ASN A 121 18.61 -12.06 10.32
C ASN A 121 19.17 -13.30 9.59
N ARG A 122 18.45 -14.43 9.58
CA ARG A 122 18.84 -15.64 8.84
C ARG A 122 18.64 -15.48 7.33
N TYR A 123 17.66 -14.67 6.93
CA TYR A 123 17.24 -14.55 5.55
C TYR A 123 17.58 -13.16 5.01
N GLN A 124 17.95 -13.12 3.73
CA GLN A 124 18.16 -11.87 3.00
C GLN A 124 17.11 -11.79 1.91
N LEU A 125 16.27 -10.76 1.94
CA LEU A 125 15.36 -10.46 0.87
C LEU A 125 16.14 -10.20 -0.43
N ARG A 126 15.76 -10.90 -1.49
CA ARG A 126 16.32 -10.74 -2.84
C ARG A 126 15.34 -10.11 -3.79
N TYR A 127 14.07 -10.39 -3.59
CA TYR A 127 12.96 -9.90 -4.39
C TYR A 127 11.70 -9.90 -3.55
N TYR A 128 10.88 -8.88 -3.71
CA TYR A 128 9.55 -8.80 -3.14
C TYR A 128 8.63 -8.13 -4.12
N ASP A 129 7.47 -8.73 -4.30
CA ASP A 129 6.26 -8.09 -4.75
C ASP A 129 5.06 -8.64 -3.93
N PRO A 130 3.89 -7.99 -3.98
CA PRO A 130 2.72 -8.44 -3.24
C PRO A 130 2.21 -9.84 -3.51
N LEU A 131 2.67 -10.57 -4.52
CA LEU A 131 2.25 -11.95 -4.80
C LEU A 131 3.40 -12.96 -4.64
N HIS A 132 4.65 -12.50 -4.71
CA HIS A 132 5.85 -13.34 -4.77
C HIS A 132 7.00 -12.74 -3.97
N MET A 133 7.72 -13.60 -3.25
CA MET A 133 8.90 -13.19 -2.51
C MET A 133 10.04 -14.18 -2.72
N VAL A 134 11.25 -13.67 -2.98
CA VAL A 134 12.45 -14.52 -2.97
C VAL A 134 13.36 -14.08 -1.86
N VAL A 135 13.66 -15.02 -0.96
CA VAL A 135 14.66 -14.86 0.08
C VAL A 135 15.86 -15.76 -0.20
N SER A 136 16.98 -15.45 0.43
CA SER A 136 18.15 -16.32 0.41
C SER A 136 18.70 -16.54 1.81
N GLN A 137 19.23 -17.74 2.05
CA GLN A 137 19.97 -18.09 3.24
C GLN A 137 21.34 -18.67 2.87
N GLN A 138 22.32 -18.48 3.75
CA GLN A 138 23.64 -19.10 3.63
C GLN A 138 23.63 -20.47 4.31
N VAL A 139 23.84 -21.53 3.52
CA VAL A 139 24.00 -22.90 4.02
C VAL A 139 25.30 -23.47 3.47
N ASN A 140 26.21 -23.94 4.33
CA ASN A 140 27.49 -24.51 3.91
C ASN A 140 28.31 -23.63 2.93
N LYS A 141 28.26 -22.29 3.10
CA LYS A 141 28.89 -21.28 2.22
C LYS A 141 28.29 -21.15 0.82
N THR A 142 27.14 -21.76 0.57
CA THR A 142 26.35 -21.54 -0.66
C THR A 142 25.08 -20.76 -0.33
N ASN A 143 24.67 -19.87 -1.25
CA ASN A 143 23.36 -19.24 -1.16
C ASN A 143 22.32 -20.26 -1.63
N GLN A 144 21.37 -20.58 -0.77
CA GLN A 144 20.14 -21.23 -1.16
C GLN A 144 19.05 -20.17 -1.26
N TYR A 145 18.24 -20.26 -2.31
CA TYR A 145 17.11 -19.38 -2.55
C TYR A 145 15.82 -20.18 -2.47
N PHE A 146 14.75 -19.56 -2.02
CA PHE A 146 13.44 -20.18 -1.95
C PHE A 146 12.36 -19.09 -1.89
N GLU A 147 11.12 -19.50 -2.13
CA GLU A 147 9.93 -18.67 -2.09
C GLU A 147 9.16 -19.01 -0.80
N PRO A 148 9.02 -18.07 0.15
CA PRO A 148 8.42 -18.38 1.45
C PRO A 148 6.92 -18.68 1.43
N PHE A 149 6.16 -18.13 0.48
CA PHE A 149 4.72 -18.35 0.41
C PHE A 149 4.36 -19.78 -0.04
N SER A 150 5.12 -20.37 -0.95
CA SER A 150 4.91 -21.75 -1.42
C SER A 150 5.69 -22.80 -0.63
N LEU A 151 6.66 -22.38 0.20
CA LEU A 151 7.67 -23.25 0.86
C LEU A 151 8.45 -24.13 -0.13
N GLU A 152 8.34 -23.91 -1.44
CA GLU A 152 9.05 -24.68 -2.45
C GLU A 152 10.50 -24.18 -2.54
N GLN A 153 11.43 -25.11 -2.31
CA GLN A 153 12.85 -24.86 -2.56
C GLN A 153 13.09 -24.93 -4.07
N TYR A 154 12.87 -23.81 -4.75
CA TYR A 154 13.20 -23.70 -6.16
C TYR A 154 14.72 -23.76 -6.35
N ASP A 155 15.18 -24.51 -7.35
CA ASP A 155 16.51 -24.31 -7.93
C ASP A 155 16.46 -23.01 -8.74
N ILE A 156 16.41 -21.88 -8.02
CA ILE A 156 16.34 -20.55 -8.62
C ILE A 156 17.68 -20.30 -9.28
N SER A 157 17.77 -20.69 -10.55
CA SER A 157 18.92 -20.36 -11.39
C SER A 157 19.15 -18.84 -11.38
N SER A 158 20.40 -18.42 -11.57
CA SER A 158 20.78 -17.00 -11.65
C SER A 158 19.93 -16.19 -12.66
N LYS A 159 19.35 -16.86 -13.67
CA LYS A 159 18.48 -16.27 -14.69
C LYS A 159 17.12 -15.85 -14.13
N HIS A 160 16.53 -16.63 -13.22
CA HIS A 160 15.26 -16.28 -12.55
C HIS A 160 15.45 -15.09 -11.60
N LEU A 161 16.58 -15.03 -10.88
CA LEU A 161 16.93 -13.88 -10.03
C LEU A 161 17.13 -12.59 -10.83
N ILE A 162 17.65 -12.68 -12.07
CA ILE A 162 17.81 -11.51 -12.95
C ILE A 162 16.42 -11.02 -13.42
N ALA A 163 15.52 -11.93 -13.80
CA ALA A 163 14.16 -11.58 -14.21
C ALA A 163 13.37 -10.92 -13.05
N ALA A 164 13.48 -11.47 -11.85
CA ALA A 164 12.89 -10.90 -10.63
C ALA A 164 13.46 -9.50 -10.33
N LYS A 165 14.79 -9.34 -10.37
CA LYS A 165 15.43 -8.02 -10.15
C LYS A 165 15.03 -6.96 -11.17
N VAL A 166 14.90 -7.33 -12.44
CA VAL A 166 14.46 -6.40 -13.50
C VAL A 166 13.00 -5.97 -13.29
N SER A 167 12.15 -6.87 -12.80
CA SER A 167 10.74 -6.58 -12.51
C SER A 167 10.58 -5.66 -11.30
N ALA A 168 11.31 -5.92 -10.19
CA ALA A 168 11.32 -5.06 -9.01
C ALA A 168 11.88 -3.64 -9.26
N GLN A 169 12.84 -3.50 -10.19
CA GLN A 169 13.40 -2.18 -10.54
C GLN A 169 12.47 -1.36 -11.45
N LYS A 170 11.52 -2.01 -12.13
CA LYS A 170 10.57 -1.36 -13.05
C LYS A 170 9.22 -1.11 -12.39
N GLN A 171 9.07 -1.44 -11.11
CA GLN A 171 7.81 -1.38 -10.39
C GLN A 171 7.34 0.08 -10.31
N ILE A 172 6.27 0.38 -11.04
CA ILE A 172 5.41 1.51 -10.72
C ILE A 172 4.93 1.22 -9.30
N ARG A 173 5.12 2.17 -8.39
CA ARG A 173 4.73 1.98 -6.98
C ARG A 173 3.22 2.16 -6.91
N HIS A 174 2.53 1.03 -6.93
CA HIS A 174 1.08 0.92 -6.81
C HIS A 174 0.61 1.20 -5.38
N GLY A 175 -0.62 1.70 -5.27
CA GLY A 175 -1.30 1.93 -3.99
C GLY A 175 -1.40 3.40 -3.58
N LEU A 176 -1.95 3.56 -2.38
CA LEU A 176 -2.40 4.81 -1.79
C LEU A 176 -1.24 5.73 -1.40
N VAL A 177 -1.20 6.93 -1.97
CA VAL A 177 -0.17 7.95 -1.72
C VAL A 177 -0.58 9.01 -0.68
N PHE A 178 -1.83 8.97 -0.22
CA PHE A 178 -2.40 10.01 0.64
C PHE A 178 -2.26 9.68 2.12
N SER A 179 -1.64 10.59 2.87
CA SER A 179 -1.28 10.35 4.27
C SER A 179 -2.46 10.15 5.21
N HIS A 180 -3.60 10.80 4.94
CA HIS A 180 -4.80 10.81 5.80
C HIS A 180 -6.03 10.34 5.03
N ALA A 181 -5.85 9.46 4.05
CA ALA A 181 -6.97 8.93 3.31
C ALA A 181 -7.90 8.15 4.23
N LEU A 182 -9.19 8.24 3.94
CA LEU A 182 -10.23 7.51 4.65
C LEU A 182 -10.68 6.32 3.79
N LEU A 183 -11.16 5.26 4.44
CA LEU A 183 -11.92 4.22 3.76
C LEU A 183 -13.30 4.77 3.40
N THR A 184 -13.63 4.72 2.12
CA THR A 184 -14.91 5.19 1.58
C THR A 184 -15.88 4.05 1.29
N GLY A 185 -15.38 2.83 1.12
CA GLY A 185 -16.17 1.63 0.87
C GLY A 185 -15.44 0.35 1.28
N TYR A 186 -16.17 -0.69 1.63
CA TYR A 186 -15.64 -2.02 1.85
C TYR A 186 -16.75 -3.06 1.75
N GLU A 187 -16.40 -4.29 1.37
CA GLU A 187 -17.28 -5.45 1.42
C GLU A 187 -16.45 -6.70 1.73
N TYR A 188 -17.04 -7.64 2.45
CA TYR A 188 -16.42 -8.92 2.78
C TYR A 188 -17.37 -10.07 2.45
N GLN A 189 -16.86 -11.04 1.69
CA GLN A 189 -17.47 -12.33 1.48
C GLN A 189 -16.98 -13.34 2.52
N THR A 190 -17.77 -14.38 2.73
CA THR A 190 -17.29 -15.56 3.46
C THR A 190 -16.19 -16.24 2.65
N TYR A 191 -15.12 -16.66 3.33
CA TYR A 191 -14.05 -17.44 2.73
C TYR A 191 -14.60 -18.65 1.95
N PHE A 192 -13.98 -18.91 0.81
CA PHE A 192 -14.19 -20.11 0.00
C PHE A 192 -12.84 -20.61 -0.48
N ALA A 193 -12.67 -21.93 -0.59
CA ALA A 193 -11.38 -22.47 -0.99
C ALA A 193 -11.12 -22.15 -2.48
N PRO A 194 -9.92 -21.64 -2.81
CA PRO A 194 -9.59 -21.25 -4.18
C PRO A 194 -9.70 -22.39 -5.18
N TYR A 195 -9.48 -23.63 -4.74
CA TYR A 195 -9.44 -24.83 -5.57
C TYR A 195 -10.78 -25.61 -5.66
N ASP A 196 -11.84 -25.19 -4.94
CA ASP A 196 -13.13 -25.90 -4.97
C ASP A 196 -13.81 -25.83 -6.36
N VAL A 197 -13.58 -24.75 -7.09
CA VAL A 197 -14.00 -24.57 -8.48
C VAL A 197 -12.83 -23.99 -9.25
N MET A 198 -12.66 -24.46 -10.49
CA MET A 198 -11.51 -24.09 -11.34
C MET A 198 -11.94 -23.28 -12.57
N PRO A 199 -12.49 -22.06 -12.40
CA PRO A 199 -13.01 -21.28 -13.52
C PRO A 199 -11.90 -20.84 -14.49
N TRP A 200 -10.64 -20.73 -14.04
CA TRP A 200 -9.50 -20.41 -14.91
C TRP A 200 -9.25 -21.45 -16.01
N LEU A 201 -9.73 -22.68 -15.83
CA LEU A 201 -9.64 -23.74 -16.83
C LEU A 201 -10.85 -23.79 -17.79
N THR A 202 -11.94 -23.10 -17.45
CA THR A 202 -13.26 -23.30 -18.08
C THR A 202 -13.95 -22.02 -18.54
N THR A 203 -13.40 -20.86 -18.20
CA THR A 203 -13.97 -19.54 -18.49
C THR A 203 -12.91 -18.59 -19.06
N THR A 204 -13.33 -17.40 -19.48
CA THR A 204 -12.42 -16.35 -19.96
C THR A 204 -12.09 -15.41 -18.81
N ALA A 205 -10.86 -14.88 -18.80
CA ALA A 205 -10.46 -13.87 -17.84
C ALA A 205 -11.30 -12.59 -17.98
N LEU A 206 -11.67 -12.00 -16.84
CA LEU A 206 -12.53 -10.81 -16.76
C LEU A 206 -11.75 -9.49 -16.88
N ASN A 207 -10.42 -9.53 -17.04
CA ASN A 207 -9.57 -8.32 -17.00
C ASN A 207 -10.01 -7.24 -18.00
N SER A 208 -10.35 -7.64 -19.23
CA SER A 208 -10.87 -6.70 -20.24
C SER A 208 -12.26 -6.15 -19.90
N ASP A 209 -13.05 -6.88 -19.11
CA ASP A 209 -14.39 -6.46 -18.75
C ASP A 209 -14.35 -5.32 -17.72
N PHE A 210 -13.32 -5.32 -16.86
CA PHE A 210 -13.06 -4.24 -15.91
C PHE A 210 -12.64 -2.93 -16.59
N GLU A 211 -12.08 -2.99 -17.80
CA GLU A 211 -11.77 -1.79 -18.60
C GLU A 211 -13.02 -1.17 -19.25
N ASN A 212 -14.12 -1.93 -19.36
CA ASN A 212 -15.22 -1.61 -20.28
C ASN A 212 -16.60 -1.36 -19.63
N ASP A 213 -16.75 -1.49 -18.30
CA ASP A 213 -17.87 -1.02 -17.44
C ASP A 213 -18.21 -2.01 -16.29
N THR A 214 -17.61 -3.20 -16.26
CA THR A 214 -17.82 -4.13 -15.13
C THR A 214 -17.01 -3.65 -13.93
N SER A 215 -17.68 -3.36 -12.81
CA SER A 215 -16.99 -3.06 -11.55
C SER A 215 -16.73 -4.36 -10.79
N ILE A 216 -15.48 -4.54 -10.34
CA ILE A 216 -15.10 -5.70 -9.52
C ILE A 216 -15.81 -5.68 -8.17
N GLU A 217 -16.03 -4.49 -7.61
CA GLU A 217 -16.79 -4.23 -6.39
C GLU A 217 -18.21 -4.79 -6.51
N ASN A 218 -18.91 -4.48 -7.61
CA ASN A 218 -20.24 -5.05 -7.88
C ASN A 218 -20.21 -6.59 -7.91
N LEU A 219 -19.22 -7.19 -8.59
CA LEU A 219 -19.11 -8.65 -8.64
C LEU A 219 -18.88 -9.25 -7.24
N ILE A 220 -18.11 -8.56 -6.40
CA ILE A 220 -17.88 -8.96 -5.01
C ILE A 220 -19.17 -8.79 -4.19
N GLU A 221 -19.88 -7.68 -4.30
CA GLU A 221 -21.15 -7.44 -3.60
C GLU A 221 -22.24 -8.44 -3.99
N PHE A 222 -22.26 -8.88 -5.25
CA PHE A 222 -23.17 -9.92 -5.72
C PHE A 222 -22.78 -11.34 -5.30
N GLY A 223 -21.64 -11.54 -4.63
CA GLY A 223 -21.21 -12.85 -4.15
C GLY A 223 -20.69 -13.76 -5.26
N SER A 224 -20.09 -13.20 -6.32
CA SER A 224 -19.69 -13.96 -7.52
C SER A 224 -18.55 -14.97 -7.28
N GLN A 225 -17.96 -15.03 -6.06
CA GLN A 225 -16.84 -15.90 -5.69
C GLN A 225 -15.70 -15.89 -6.74
N LEU A 226 -15.12 -14.71 -6.97
CA LEU A 226 -14.06 -14.55 -7.96
C LEU A 226 -12.78 -15.27 -7.52
N ARG A 227 -12.05 -15.84 -8.47
CA ARG A 227 -10.69 -16.37 -8.26
C ARG A 227 -9.71 -15.48 -8.99
N TYR A 228 -8.58 -15.24 -8.36
CA TYR A 228 -7.46 -14.54 -8.98
C TYR A 228 -6.32 -15.52 -9.20
N THR A 229 -5.77 -15.57 -10.42
CA THR A 229 -4.58 -16.37 -10.72
C THR A 229 -3.40 -15.47 -11.03
N SER A 230 -2.23 -15.82 -10.51
CA SER A 230 -0.96 -15.16 -10.85
C SER A 230 0.08 -16.20 -11.21
N SER A 231 0.84 -15.90 -12.26
CA SER A 231 1.89 -16.77 -12.78
C SER A 231 3.25 -16.26 -12.35
N ILE A 232 4.11 -17.23 -12.06
CA ILE A 232 5.42 -17.00 -11.50
C ILE A 232 6.45 -17.69 -12.42
N TRP A 233 7.54 -16.97 -12.70
CA TRP A 233 8.73 -17.46 -13.40
C TRP A 233 8.46 -17.96 -14.83
N SER A 234 7.74 -17.17 -15.63
CA SER A 234 7.36 -17.53 -17.00
C SER A 234 6.43 -18.75 -17.07
N ASP A 235 5.31 -18.70 -16.31
CA ASP A 235 4.24 -19.69 -16.35
C ASP A 235 4.61 -21.07 -15.80
N GLN A 236 5.56 -21.11 -14.87
CA GLN A 236 6.00 -22.37 -14.25
C GLN A 236 5.22 -22.74 -12.99
N ILE A 237 4.82 -21.76 -12.18
CA ILE A 237 3.88 -21.98 -11.08
C ILE A 237 2.73 -20.98 -11.25
N GLU A 238 1.52 -21.48 -11.04
CA GLU A 238 0.30 -20.69 -11.01
C GLU A 238 -0.21 -20.73 -9.57
N THR A 239 -0.32 -19.57 -8.95
CA THR A 239 -0.91 -19.41 -7.61
C THR A 239 -2.35 -18.93 -7.77
N ILE A 240 -3.27 -19.55 -7.04
CA ILE A 240 -4.70 -19.27 -7.12
C ILE A 240 -5.14 -18.73 -5.76
N TYR A 241 -5.84 -17.60 -5.79
CA TYR A 241 -6.40 -16.93 -4.62
C TYR A 241 -7.92 -16.85 -4.74
N SER A 242 -8.63 -16.95 -3.61
CA SER A 242 -10.01 -16.51 -3.49
C SER A 242 -10.03 -14.99 -3.29
N VAL A 243 -10.91 -14.32 -4.04
CA VAL A 243 -11.21 -12.90 -3.84
C VAL A 243 -12.37 -12.81 -2.87
N THR A 244 -12.09 -12.37 -1.65
CA THR A 244 -13.04 -12.44 -0.52
C THR A 244 -13.50 -11.08 -0.05
N GLY A 245 -13.12 -10.00 -0.72
CA GLY A 245 -13.53 -8.66 -0.31
C GLY A 245 -12.77 -7.56 -1.02
N TYR A 246 -13.08 -6.32 -0.64
CA TYR A 246 -12.35 -5.15 -1.09
C TYR A 246 -12.38 -4.05 -0.03
N HIS A 247 -11.39 -3.16 -0.09
CA HIS A 247 -11.37 -1.87 0.58
C HIS A 247 -11.19 -0.79 -0.49
N GLU A 248 -12.08 0.20 -0.51
CA GLU A 248 -11.97 1.40 -1.33
C GLU A 248 -11.54 2.56 -0.43
N TRP A 249 -10.41 3.18 -0.78
CA TRP A 249 -9.92 4.40 -0.14
C TRP A 249 -10.32 5.64 -0.95
N GLU A 250 -10.25 6.81 -0.31
CA GLU A 250 -10.42 8.09 -1.00
C GLU A 250 -9.63 8.16 -2.31
N LEU A 251 -10.21 8.82 -3.31
CA LEU A 251 -9.65 8.97 -4.66
C LEU A 251 -9.59 7.66 -5.47
N PHE A 252 -10.44 6.70 -5.11
CA PHE A 252 -10.66 5.44 -5.84
C PHE A 252 -9.45 4.49 -5.79
N ASP A 253 -8.63 4.59 -4.74
CA ASP A 253 -7.55 3.65 -4.49
C ASP A 253 -8.16 2.33 -3.95
N LEU A 254 -8.41 1.39 -4.87
CA LEU A 254 -9.05 0.11 -4.58
C LEU A 254 -8.03 -0.98 -4.22
N TYR A 255 -8.28 -1.69 -3.12
CA TYR A 255 -7.53 -2.85 -2.68
C TYR A 255 -8.44 -4.06 -2.65
N ILE A 256 -7.97 -5.18 -3.20
CA ILE A 256 -8.71 -6.44 -3.22
C ILE A 256 -8.18 -7.35 -2.11
N GLU A 257 -9.10 -7.91 -1.32
CA GLU A 257 -8.79 -8.94 -0.33
C GLU A 257 -8.58 -10.28 -1.04
N LEU A 258 -7.37 -10.82 -0.95
CA LEU A 258 -6.99 -12.15 -1.41
C LEU A 258 -6.76 -13.07 -0.23
N GLN A 259 -7.27 -14.29 -0.34
CA GLN A 259 -7.02 -15.41 0.57
C GLN A 259 -6.57 -16.64 -0.22
N GLN A 260 -5.80 -17.52 0.42
CA GLN A 260 -5.38 -18.79 -0.17
C GLN A 260 -5.80 -19.97 0.72
N ASP A 261 -4.86 -20.60 1.44
CA ASP A 261 -5.12 -21.85 2.17
C ASP A 261 -5.46 -21.64 3.65
N ASP A 262 -5.26 -20.43 4.17
CA ASP A 262 -5.59 -20.05 5.55
C ASP A 262 -6.64 -18.94 5.55
N GLU A 263 -7.80 -19.25 6.14
CA GLU A 263 -8.93 -18.32 6.29
C GLU A 263 -8.59 -17.10 7.18
N ASN A 264 -7.50 -17.16 7.94
CA ASN A 264 -7.03 -16.07 8.80
C ASN A 264 -5.96 -15.20 8.14
N LEU A 265 -5.43 -15.62 6.99
CA LEU A 265 -4.47 -14.83 6.20
C LEU A 265 -5.23 -14.09 5.10
N LYS A 266 -5.41 -12.78 5.33
CA LYS A 266 -6.06 -11.87 4.40
C LYS A 266 -5.07 -10.85 3.91
N ARG A 267 -4.96 -10.68 2.59
CA ARG A 267 -4.02 -9.74 1.98
C ARG A 267 -4.77 -8.74 1.13
N PHE A 268 -4.60 -7.46 1.41
CA PHE A 268 -5.18 -6.37 0.65
C PHE A 268 -4.11 -5.82 -0.29
N ILE A 269 -4.31 -6.04 -1.59
CA ILE A 269 -3.36 -5.68 -2.64
C ILE A 269 -4.02 -4.69 -3.59
N PRO A 270 -3.33 -3.62 -4.04
CA PRO A 270 -3.87 -2.67 -5.00
C PRO A 270 -4.42 -3.35 -6.25
N PHE A 271 -5.64 -3.00 -6.65
CA PHE A 271 -6.35 -3.63 -7.77
C PHE A 271 -5.60 -3.43 -9.09
N ASP A 272 -5.04 -2.24 -9.31
CA ASP A 272 -4.26 -1.90 -10.50
C ASP A 272 -2.97 -2.73 -10.63
N TYR A 273 -2.34 -3.08 -9.51
CA TYR A 273 -1.25 -4.04 -9.46
C TYR A 273 -1.73 -5.44 -9.85
N LEU A 274 -2.85 -5.92 -9.30
CA LEU A 274 -3.40 -7.23 -9.62
C LEU A 274 -3.77 -7.37 -11.11
N LEU A 275 -4.35 -6.33 -11.72
CA LEU A 275 -4.64 -6.32 -13.17
C LEU A 275 -3.39 -6.49 -14.03
N GLN A 276 -2.21 -6.08 -13.53
CA GLN A 276 -0.94 -6.24 -14.23
C GLN A 276 -0.27 -7.59 -14.00
N GLN A 277 -0.53 -8.24 -12.87
CA GLN A 277 0.19 -9.45 -12.45
C GLN A 277 -0.56 -10.76 -12.68
N GLY A 278 -1.83 -10.69 -13.08
CA GLY A 278 -2.66 -11.88 -13.13
C GLY A 278 -4.03 -11.65 -13.72
N ASN A 279 -4.90 -12.64 -13.53
CA ASN A 279 -6.22 -12.68 -14.16
C ASN A 279 -7.31 -13.02 -13.15
N PHE A 280 -8.47 -12.39 -13.33
CA PHE A 280 -9.67 -12.69 -12.54
C PHE A 280 -10.62 -13.58 -13.31
N TYR A 281 -11.25 -14.51 -12.60
CA TYR A 281 -12.21 -15.46 -13.16
C TYR A 281 -13.42 -15.60 -12.25
N ALA A 282 -14.61 -15.71 -12.86
CA ALA A 282 -15.84 -16.05 -12.16
C ALA A 282 -16.26 -17.50 -12.50
N PRO A 283 -16.87 -18.23 -11.56
CA PRO A 283 -17.59 -19.47 -11.89
C PRO A 283 -18.75 -19.16 -12.84
N GLN A 284 -19.15 -20.17 -13.64
CA GLN A 284 -20.31 -20.07 -14.53
C GLN A 284 -21.64 -20.07 -13.77
#